data_AF-A0AA35K601-F1
#
_entry.id   AF-A0AA35K601-F1
#
_cell.length_a   1.000
_cell.length_b   1.000
_cell.length_c   1.000
_cell.angle_alpha   90.00
_cell.angle_beta   90.00
_cell.angle_gamma   90.00
#
_symmetry.space_group_name_H-M   'P 1'
#
loop_
_entity.id
_entity.type
_entity.pdbx_description
1 polymer ?
#
loop_
_entity_poly.entity_id
_entity_poly.type
_entity_poly.pdbx_seq_one_letter_code
_entity_poly.pdbx_strand_id
1 'polypeptide(L)'
;MALVVHLKTVTDLRGKGDRIAKVAFRGLSFYTRVIENCEDEAPFDETFRWPVASSIDVNEMLEVQVFNYSKVFSNRSVAFCMSGFLITALGIFRNL
;
A
#
# COMPACT_ATOMS: atom_id res chain seq x y z
N MET A 1 8.34 -7.79 18.19
CA MET A 1 7.26 -6.84 17.84
C MET A 1 7.00 -6.96 16.34
N ALA A 2 5.85 -6.54 15.83
CA ALA A 2 5.57 -6.59 14.39
C ALA A 2 4.82 -5.35 13.95
N LEU A 3 5.25 -4.71 12.86
CA LEU A 3 4.44 -3.68 12.21
C LEU A 3 3.36 -4.39 11.42
N VAL A 4 2.10 -4.05 11.69
CA VAL A 4 0.96 -4.55 10.92
C VAL A 4 0.35 -3.38 10.15
N VAL A 5 0.30 -3.49 8.84
CA VAL A 5 -0.31 -2.50 7.94
C VAL A 5 -1.52 -3.15 7.30
N HIS A 6 -2.69 -2.57 7.53
CA HIS A 6 -3.95 -3.00 6.93
C HIS A 6 -4.29 -2.07 5.77
N LEU A 7 -4.05 -2.50 4.54
CA LEU A 7 -4.43 -1.76 3.34
C LEU A 7 -5.88 -2.11 2.99
N LYS A 8 -6.82 -1.25 3.39
CA LYS A 8 -8.26 -1.47 3.15
C LYS A 8 -8.65 -1.18 1.71
N THR A 9 -8.80 0.10 1.39
CA THR A 9 -9.25 0.57 0.09
C THR A 9 -8.41 1.75 -0.36
N VAL A 10 -8.21 1.86 -1.67
CA VAL A 10 -7.63 3.04 -2.31
C VAL A 10 -8.71 3.64 -3.19
N THR A 11 -9.18 4.84 -2.84
CA THR A 11 -10.16 5.63 -3.59
C THR A 11 -9.46 6.68 -4.45
N ASP A 12 -10.21 7.40 -5.29
CA ASP A 12 -9.71 8.47 -6.15
C ASP A 12 -8.73 7.98 -7.26
N LEU A 13 -8.87 6.72 -7.66
CA LEU A 13 -8.06 6.15 -8.72
C LEU A 13 -8.63 6.54 -10.08
N ARG A 14 -7.86 7.30 -10.87
CA ARG A 14 -8.34 7.75 -12.18
C ARG A 14 -8.46 6.60 -13.18
N GLY A 15 -9.68 6.31 -13.60
CA GLY A 15 -10.01 5.42 -14.73
C GLY A 15 -10.13 3.93 -14.36
N LYS A 16 -10.61 3.14 -15.32
CA LYS A 16 -10.83 1.70 -15.17
C LYS A 16 -9.60 0.90 -15.58
N GLY A 17 -9.14 -0.01 -14.73
CA GLY A 17 -7.98 -0.84 -15.01
C GLY A 17 -7.59 -1.74 -13.85
N ASP A 18 -6.62 -2.60 -14.09
CA ASP A 18 -6.12 -3.50 -13.06
C ASP A 18 -5.20 -2.72 -12.10
N ARG A 19 -5.36 -2.92 -10.80
CA ARG A 19 -4.61 -2.17 -9.78
C ARG A 19 -3.78 -3.12 -8.94
N ILE A 20 -2.55 -2.72 -8.66
CA ILE A 20 -1.66 -3.43 -7.74
C ILE A 20 -0.99 -2.43 -6.82
N ALA A 21 -1.00 -2.70 -5.52
CA ALA A 21 -0.26 -1.89 -4.56
C ALA A 21 1.01 -2.61 -4.13
N LYS A 22 2.05 -1.83 -3.89
CA LYS A 22 3.32 -2.23 -3.32
C LYS A 22 3.50 -1.46 -2.03
N VAL A 23 3.77 -2.16 -0.95
CA VAL A 23 4.09 -1.58 0.35
C VAL A 23 5.51 -1.97 0.70
N ALA A 24 6.37 -0.99 0.97
CA ALA A 24 7.76 -1.21 1.32
C ALA A 24 8.10 -0.55 2.66
N PHE A 25 8.74 -1.33 3.52
CA PHE A 25 9.13 -0.92 4.87
C PHE A 25 10.51 -1.50 5.19
N ARG A 26 11.46 -0.66 5.61
CA ARG A 26 12.85 -1.06 5.94
C ARG A 26 13.54 -1.90 4.85
N GLY A 27 13.24 -1.64 3.58
CA GLY A 27 13.77 -2.39 2.43
C GLY A 27 13.02 -3.70 2.12
N LEU A 28 12.06 -4.12 2.95
CA LEU A 28 11.17 -5.25 2.66
C LEU A 28 9.91 -4.74 1.98
N SER A 29 9.73 -5.12 0.71
CA SER A 29 8.54 -4.79 -0.06
C SER A 29 7.62 -5.99 -0.26
N PHE A 30 6.33 -5.80 -0.01
CA PHE A 30 5.26 -6.72 -0.36
C PHE A 30 4.37 -6.11 -1.43
N TYR A 31 3.82 -6.96 -2.28
CA TYR A 31 2.82 -6.59 -3.27
C TYR A 31 1.48 -7.17 -2.85
N THR A 32 0.40 -6.43 -3.09
CA THR A 32 -0.96 -6.97 -3.01
C THR A 32 -1.22 -7.88 -4.19
N ARG A 33 -2.32 -8.62 -4.12
CA ARG A 33 -2.97 -9.20 -5.29
C ARG A 33 -3.36 -8.09 -6.27
N VAL A 34 -3.34 -8.44 -7.55
CA VAL A 34 -3.86 -7.59 -8.62
C VAL A 34 -5.37 -7.62 -8.52
N ILE A 35 -6.00 -6.45 -8.38
CA ILE A 35 -7.45 -6.31 -8.45
C ILE A 35 -7.79 -5.95 -9.89
N GLU A 36 -8.41 -6.88 -10.61
CA GLU A 36 -8.89 -6.67 -11.96
C GLU A 36 -10.24 -5.94 -11.94
N ASN A 37 -10.53 -5.17 -12.99
CA ASN A 37 -11.82 -4.47 -13.16
C ASN A 37 -12.12 -3.41 -12.06
N CYS A 38 -11.08 -2.79 -11.50
CA CYS A 38 -11.24 -1.66 -10.60
C CYS A 38 -11.50 -0.37 -11.37
N GLU A 39 -12.49 0.40 -10.91
CA GLU A 39 -12.79 1.74 -11.42
C GLU A 39 -12.11 2.78 -10.53
N ASP A 40 -12.89 3.60 -9.82
CA ASP A 40 -12.37 4.68 -8.98
C ASP A 40 -11.95 4.22 -7.58
N GLU A 41 -12.35 3.00 -7.19
CA GLU A 41 -12.08 2.42 -5.88
C GLU A 41 -11.51 1.00 -6.01
N ALA A 42 -10.41 0.75 -5.30
CA ALA A 42 -9.72 -0.53 -5.25
C ALA A 42 -9.69 -1.09 -3.82
N PRO A 43 -10.59 -2.04 -3.49
CA PRO A 43 -10.55 -2.74 -2.22
C PRO A 43 -9.48 -3.84 -2.25
N PHE A 44 -8.32 -3.55 -1.66
CA PHE A 44 -7.26 -4.55 -1.49
C PHE A 44 -7.57 -5.50 -0.33
N ASP A 45 -8.06 -4.95 0.78
CA ASP A 45 -8.34 -5.65 2.04
C ASP A 45 -7.24 -6.63 2.47
N GLU A 46 -5.97 -6.21 2.32
CA GLU A 46 -4.81 -7.04 2.63
C GLU A 46 -4.05 -6.52 3.84
N THR A 47 -3.55 -7.47 4.63
CA THR A 47 -2.80 -7.20 5.86
C THR A 47 -1.36 -7.63 5.70
N PHE A 48 -0.46 -6.67 5.81
CA PHE A 48 0.97 -6.90 5.73
C PHE A 48 1.59 -6.86 7.12
N ARG A 49 2.46 -7.83 7.41
CA ARG A 49 3.10 -7.97 8.72
C ARG A 49 4.61 -7.96 8.51
N TRP A 50 5.30 -6.97 9.07
CA TRP A 50 6.76 -6.94 9.10
C TRP A 50 7.24 -7.36 10.48
N PRO A 51 8.04 -8.43 10.58
CA PRO A 51 8.71 -8.77 11.82
C PRO A 51 9.76 -7.69 12.12
N VAL A 52 9.54 -6.92 13.19
CA VAL A 52 10.50 -5.90 13.65
C VAL A 52 11.18 -6.40 14.92
N ALA A 53 12.50 -6.57 14.83
CA ALA A 53 13.32 -6.98 15.97
C ALA A 53 13.48 -5.85 17.00
N SER A 54 13.23 -4.61 16.59
CA SER A 54 13.42 -3.39 17.38
C SER A 54 12.16 -2.52 17.35
N SER A 55 12.07 -1.56 18.27
CA SER A 55 11.01 -0.55 18.24
C SER A 55 11.03 0.21 16.92
N ILE A 56 9.84 0.56 16.43
CA ILE A 56 9.67 1.34 15.21
C ILE A 56 9.85 2.81 15.58
N ASP A 57 10.88 3.44 15.03
CA ASP A 57 11.15 4.85 15.22
C ASP A 57 10.19 5.73 14.39
N VAL A 58 9.96 6.95 14.86
CA VAL A 58 9.14 7.95 14.14
C VAL A 58 9.77 8.36 12.79
N ASN A 59 11.07 8.12 12.62
CA ASN A 59 11.79 8.36 11.37
C ASN A 59 11.64 7.20 10.37
N GLU A 60 10.96 6.11 10.73
CA GLU A 60 10.76 5.01 9.79
C GLU A 60 9.72 5.38 8.72
N MET A 61 10.09 5.18 7.46
CA MET A 61 9.29 5.56 6.31
C MET A 61 8.59 4.32 5.75
N LEU A 62 7.26 4.34 5.76
CA LEU A 62 6.46 3.37 5.01
C LEU A 62 6.18 3.95 3.64
N GLU A 63 6.61 3.23 2.61
CA GLU A 63 6.37 3.58 1.22
C GLU A 63 5.20 2.75 0.69
N VAL A 64 4.15 3.41 0.21
CA VAL A 64 3.02 2.76 -0.45
C VAL A 64 2.94 3.27 -1.88
N GLN A 65 3.13 2.38 -2.84
CA GLN A 65 3.08 2.65 -4.27
C GLN A 65 1.91 1.91 -4.89
N VAL A 66 0.99 2.63 -5.51
CA VAL A 66 -0.09 2.03 -6.30
C VAL A 66 0.28 2.11 -7.76
N PHE A 67 0.30 0.97 -8.45
CA PHE A 67 0.56 0.85 -9.86
C PHE A 67 -0.72 0.49 -10.60
N ASN A 68 -0.86 1.06 -11.81
CA ASN A 68 -1.80 0.55 -12.79
C ASN A 68 -1.16 -0.67 -13.45
N TYR A 69 -1.69 -1.84 -13.15
CA TYR A 69 -1.32 -3.06 -13.85
C TYR A 69 -1.98 -3.03 -15.23
N SER A 70 -1.19 -3.26 -16.27
CA SER A 70 -1.72 -3.39 -17.62
C SER A 70 -0.97 -4.50 -18.33
N LYS A 71 -1.71 -5.47 -18.87
CA LYS A 71 -1.15 -6.63 -19.58
C LYS A 71 -0.38 -6.24 -20.86
N VAL A 72 -0.60 -5.03 -21.36
CA VAL A 72 -0.08 -4.49 -22.63
C VAL A 72 0.87 -3.30 -22.48
N PHE A 73 0.93 -2.67 -21.32
CA PHE A 73 1.77 -1.48 -21.09
C PHE A 73 2.62 -1.61 -19.83
N SER A 74 3.79 -0.96 -19.81
CA SER A 74 4.63 -0.87 -18.61
C SER A 74 3.83 -0.29 -17.45
N ASN A 75 3.88 -0.97 -16.29
CA ASN A 75 3.18 -0.56 -15.08
C ASN A 75 3.55 0.88 -14.72
N ARG A 76 2.57 1.78 -14.71
CA ARG A 76 2.76 3.18 -14.33
C ARG A 76 2.36 3.35 -12.86
N SER A 77 3.25 3.92 -12.04
CA SER A 77 2.87 4.35 -10.69
C SER A 77 1.81 5.45 -10.81
N VAL A 78 0.66 5.22 -10.20
CA VAL A 78 -0.49 6.12 -10.19
C VAL A 78 -0.42 7.00 -8.96
N ALA A 79 -0.05 6.42 -7.82
CA ALA A 79 0.03 7.13 -6.55
C ALA A 79 1.23 6.65 -5.73
N PHE A 80 1.84 7.60 -5.02
CA PHE A 80 2.95 7.37 -4.12
C PHE A 80 2.62 8.04 -2.79
N CYS A 81 2.52 7.24 -1.73
CA CYS A 81 2.39 7.74 -0.39
C CYS A 81 3.66 7.37 0.39
N MET A 82 4.44 8.39 0.70
CA MET A 82 5.54 8.29 1.65
C MET A 82 5.05 8.83 2.97
N SER A 83 4.85 7.97 3.95
CA SER A 83 4.33 8.43 5.22
C SER A 83 5.26 8.05 6.37
N GLY A 84 5.76 9.09 7.06
CA GLY A 84 6.23 9.02 8.44
C GLY A 84 5.12 9.29 9.47
N PHE A 85 4.02 9.98 9.11
CA PHE A 85 2.98 10.34 10.09
C PHE A 85 1.60 10.75 9.50
N LEU A 86 1.22 10.25 8.32
CA LEU A 86 -0.07 10.62 7.67
C LEU A 86 -0.95 9.39 7.42
N ILE A 87 -1.11 8.58 8.47
CA ILE A 87 -1.75 7.25 8.44
C ILE A 87 -3.28 7.35 8.56
N THR A 88 -3.83 8.53 8.89
CA THR A 88 -5.27 8.72 9.13
C THR A 88 -6.12 8.69 7.85
N ALA A 89 -5.53 8.86 6.66
CA ALA A 89 -6.30 8.92 5.41
C ALA A 89 -6.63 7.53 4.80
N LEU A 90 -6.01 6.44 5.26
CA LEU A 90 -6.20 5.10 4.65
C LEU A 90 -6.63 3.99 5.62
N GLY A 91 -7.04 4.32 6.85
CA GLY A 91 -7.62 3.33 7.76
C GLY A 91 -6.66 2.22 8.21
N ILE A 92 -5.35 2.50 8.22
CA ILE A 92 -4.33 1.57 8.74
C ILE A 92 -4.30 1.70 10.27
N PHE A 93 -4.87 0.71 10.95
CA PHE A 93 -4.89 0.61 12.41
C PHE A 93 -3.47 0.32 12.93
N ARG A 94 -2.88 1.27 13.66
CA ARG A 94 -1.66 1.05 14.44
C ARG A 94 -2.06 0.30 15.72
N ASN A 95 -1.85 -1.02 15.76
CA ASN A 95 -1.86 -1.73 17.04
C ASN A 95 -0.53 -1.42 17.75
N LEU A 96 -0.61 -0.58 18.77
CA LEU A 96 0.39 -0.45 19.84
C LEU A 96 0.16 -1.55 20.87
#